data_AF-A0A7X6PQI4-F1
#
_entry.id   AF-A0A7X6PQI4-F1
#
_cell.length_a   1.000
_cell.length_b   1.000
_cell.length_c   1.000
_cell.angle_alpha   90.00
_cell.angle_beta   90.00
_cell.angle_gamma   90.00
#
_symmetry.space_group_name_H-M   'P 1'
#
loop_
_entity.id
_entity.type
_entity.pdbx_description
1 polymer ?
#
loop_
_entity_poly.entity_id
_entity_poly.type
_entity_poly.pdbx_seq_one_letter_code
_entity_poly.pdbx_strand_id
1 'polypeptide(L)'
;MNKAWLFNQGKNYQSYRMLGARPDISPQGEQGYRFAVWAPRAVSVSVTGDFNGWDPVADLLNPYGTTGIWQGFVAGAVQWQRYKYAVQAQSGQITLKADPFARHAETRPGTASILYDADEDYEW
;
A
#
# COMPACT_ATOMS: atom_id res chain seq x y z
N MET A 1 -21.24 -1.11 7.76
CA MET A 1 -21.21 -1.67 6.39
C MET A 1 -19.75 -1.75 5.95
N ASN A 2 -19.26 -2.92 5.52
CA ASN A 2 -17.83 -3.14 5.26
C ASN A 2 -17.36 -2.29 4.05
N LYS A 3 -16.34 -1.44 4.23
CA LYS A 3 -15.79 -0.57 3.17
C LYS A 3 -15.26 -1.35 1.97
N ALA A 4 -14.72 -2.56 2.19
CA ALA A 4 -14.27 -3.44 1.12
C ALA A 4 -15.43 -4.03 0.31
N TRP A 5 -16.57 -4.29 0.96
CA TRP A 5 -17.79 -4.71 0.26
C TRP A 5 -18.31 -3.60 -0.66
N LEU A 6 -18.34 -2.35 -0.19
CA LEU A 6 -18.72 -1.21 -1.03
C LEU A 6 -17.75 -1.03 -2.20
N PHE A 7 -16.45 -1.24 -1.97
CA PHE A 7 -15.44 -1.16 -3.02
C PHE A 7 -15.68 -2.21 -4.11
N ASN A 8 -15.92 -3.47 -3.74
CA ASN A 8 -16.20 -4.54 -4.70
C ASN A 8 -17.50 -4.35 -5.48
N GLN A 9 -18.43 -3.55 -4.96
CA GLN A 9 -19.68 -3.16 -5.64
C GLN A 9 -19.55 -1.87 -6.47
N GLY A 10 -18.36 -1.25 -6.51
CA GLY A 10 -18.16 0.03 -7.18
C GLY A 10 -18.85 1.23 -6.51
N LYS A 11 -19.23 1.09 -5.23
CA LYS A 11 -20.01 2.08 -4.46
C LYS A 11 -19.20 2.79 -3.37
N ASN A 12 -17.91 2.50 -3.26
CA ASN A 12 -17.03 3.21 -2.34
C ASN A 12 -16.37 4.41 -3.02
N TYR A 13 -17.05 5.56 -3.01
CA TYR A 13 -16.55 6.81 -3.59
C TYR A 13 -15.35 7.42 -2.84
N GLN A 14 -15.03 6.89 -1.66
CA GLN A 14 -13.88 7.29 -0.86
C GLN A 14 -12.90 6.12 -0.69
N SER A 15 -12.82 5.24 -1.69
CA SER A 15 -11.91 4.09 -1.69
C SER A 15 -10.45 4.52 -1.47
N TYR A 16 -10.07 5.71 -1.93
CA TYR A 16 -8.75 6.31 -1.69
C TYR A 16 -8.44 6.54 -0.21
N ARG A 17 -9.41 6.59 0.70
CA ARG A 17 -9.12 6.66 2.15
C ARG A 17 -8.73 5.30 2.72
N MET A 18 -9.15 4.22 2.06
CA MET A 18 -8.90 2.84 2.46
C MET A 18 -7.67 2.26 1.77
N LEU A 19 -7.56 2.44 0.46
CA LEU A 19 -6.47 1.93 -0.38
C LEU A 19 -5.29 2.92 -0.44
N GLY A 20 -4.14 2.39 -0.82
CA GLY A 20 -2.86 3.09 -0.87
C GLY A 20 -2.07 2.99 0.43
N ALA A 21 -1.01 3.80 0.55
CA ALA A 21 -0.24 3.96 1.77
C ALA A 21 -0.75 5.15 2.61
N ARG A 22 -1.04 4.94 3.89
CA ARG A 22 -1.50 6.00 4.81
C ARG A 22 -0.73 5.91 6.14
N PRO A 23 -0.36 7.03 6.77
CA PRO A 23 0.15 7.00 8.14
C PRO A 23 -0.83 6.28 9.05
N ASP A 24 -0.30 5.51 9.98
CA ASP A 24 -1.09 4.81 10.98
C ASP A 24 -0.26 4.52 12.23
N ILE A 25 -0.93 4.11 13.30
CA ILE A 25 -0.31 3.68 14.56
C ILE A 25 -0.70 2.22 14.81
N SER A 26 0.29 1.36 15.06
CA SER A 26 0.06 -0.05 15.36
C SER A 26 -0.76 -0.21 16.66
N PRO A 27 -1.40 -1.37 16.88
CA PRO A 27 -2.05 -1.67 18.16
C PRO A 27 -1.11 -1.57 19.38
N GLN A 28 0.21 -1.69 19.16
CA GLN A 28 1.26 -1.57 20.16
C GLN A 28 1.77 -0.12 20.32
N GLY A 29 1.25 0.84 19.55
CA GLY A 29 1.61 2.26 19.63
C GLY A 29 2.77 2.67 18.73
N GLU A 30 3.23 1.81 17.82
CA GLU A 30 4.33 2.13 16.91
C GLU A 30 3.83 2.96 15.73
N GLN A 31 4.53 4.04 15.41
CA GLN A 31 4.24 4.85 14.23
C GLN A 31 4.73 4.15 12.97
N GLY A 32 4.00 4.31 11.88
CA GLY A 32 4.39 3.75 10.59
C GLY A 32 3.35 4.05 9.52
N TYR A 33 3.27 3.16 8.53
CA TYR A 33 2.30 3.26 7.46
C TYR A 33 1.53 1.96 7.32
N ARG A 34 0.21 2.08 7.15
CA ARG A 34 -0.61 0.99 6.61
C ARG A 34 -0.64 1.06 5.10
N PHE A 35 -0.66 -0.12 4.48
CA PHE A 35 -0.70 -0.30 3.04
C PHE A 35 -1.92 -1.13 2.69
N ALA A 36 -2.58 -0.78 1.58
CA ALA A 36 -3.67 -1.59 1.05
C ALA A 36 -3.76 -1.49 -0.47
N VAL A 37 -3.79 -2.63 -1.16
CA VAL A 37 -3.89 -2.70 -2.62
C VAL A 37 -4.84 -3.80 -3.06
N TRP A 38 -5.61 -3.54 -4.11
CA TRP A 38 -6.48 -4.55 -4.71
C TRP A 38 -5.71 -5.35 -5.76
N ALA A 39 -5.48 -6.63 -5.48
CA ALA A 39 -4.76 -7.55 -6.35
C ALA A 39 -5.37 -8.97 -6.24
N PRO A 40 -6.61 -9.18 -6.71
CA PRO A 40 -7.41 -10.38 -6.41
C PRO A 40 -6.84 -11.68 -6.99
N ARG A 41 -5.96 -11.60 -7.98
CA ARG A 41 -5.35 -12.77 -8.65
C ARG A 41 -3.88 -13.00 -8.27
N ALA A 42 -3.33 -12.16 -7.38
CA ALA A 42 -1.98 -12.34 -6.89
C ALA A 42 -1.89 -13.58 -5.98
N VAL A 43 -0.74 -14.27 -6.03
CA VAL A 43 -0.41 -15.36 -5.10
C VAL A 43 0.02 -14.76 -3.76
N SER A 44 0.84 -13.72 -3.82
CA SER A 44 1.29 -12.94 -2.66
C SER A 44 1.50 -11.50 -3.07
N VAL A 45 1.40 -10.60 -2.10
CA VAL A 45 1.78 -9.19 -2.24
C VAL A 45 2.62 -8.82 -1.04
N SER A 46 3.73 -8.13 -1.27
CA SER A 46 4.52 -7.46 -0.25
C SER A 46 4.67 -5.98 -0.60
N VAL A 47 5.15 -5.21 0.37
CA VAL A 47 5.61 -3.85 0.15
C VAL A 47 7.13 -3.86 0.20
N THR A 48 7.76 -3.17 -0.74
CA THR A 48 9.20 -3.03 -0.81
C THR A 48 9.56 -1.57 -1.00
N GLY A 49 10.59 -1.10 -0.31
CA GLY A 49 10.92 0.32 -0.29
C GLY A 49 12.18 0.64 0.49
N ASP A 50 12.42 1.93 0.68
CA ASP A 50 13.63 2.41 1.36
C ASP A 50 13.76 1.87 2.80
N PHE A 51 12.63 1.66 3.51
CA PHE A 51 12.58 1.17 4.88
C PHE A 51 13.01 -0.30 5.06
N ASN A 52 12.99 -1.10 4.00
CA ASN A 52 13.37 -2.52 4.05
C ASN A 52 14.48 -2.88 3.05
N GLY A 53 15.23 -1.88 2.58
CA GLY A 53 16.33 -2.11 1.65
C GLY A 53 15.91 -2.65 0.28
N TRP A 54 14.65 -2.41 -0.11
CA TRP A 54 14.07 -2.91 -1.37
C TRP A 54 14.02 -4.45 -1.47
N ASP A 55 13.92 -5.15 -0.35
CA ASP A 55 13.66 -6.58 -0.32
C ASP A 55 12.18 -6.85 -0.71
N PRO A 56 11.91 -7.61 -1.79
CA PRO A 56 10.56 -7.89 -2.25
C PRO A 56 9.80 -8.92 -1.41
N VAL A 57 10.39 -9.49 -0.35
CA VAL A 57 9.72 -10.48 0.51
C VAL A 57 9.72 -10.13 2.00
N ALA A 58 10.34 -9.00 2.40
CA ALA A 58 10.46 -8.60 3.80
C ALA A 58 9.10 -8.25 4.44
N ASP A 59 8.31 -7.37 3.82
CA ASP A 59 7.04 -6.89 4.39
C ASP A 59 5.82 -7.44 3.63
N LEU A 60 5.47 -8.70 3.92
CA LEU A 60 4.30 -9.37 3.33
C LEU A 60 2.98 -8.76 3.79
N LEU A 61 2.06 -8.58 2.84
CA LEU A 61 0.69 -8.17 3.10
C LEU A 61 -0.22 -9.39 3.29
N ASN A 62 -1.29 -9.18 4.06
CA ASN A 62 -2.30 -10.20 4.34
C ASN A 62 -3.55 -9.97 3.50
N PRO A 63 -4.18 -11.03 2.95
CA PRO A 63 -5.45 -10.89 2.26
C PRO A 63 -6.55 -10.49 3.24
N TYR A 64 -7.36 -9.50 2.87
CA TYR A 64 -8.53 -9.10 3.63
C TYR A 64 -9.73 -9.96 3.24
N GLY A 65 -9.81 -11.14 3.85
CA GLY A 65 -10.83 -12.14 3.54
C GLY A 65 -10.82 -12.50 2.05
N THR A 66 -12.00 -12.55 1.43
CA THR A 66 -12.18 -12.87 0.00
C THR A 66 -12.31 -11.63 -0.89
N THR A 67 -11.95 -10.45 -0.38
CA THR A 67 -12.21 -9.18 -1.08
C THR A 67 -11.26 -8.92 -2.24
N GLY A 68 -10.10 -9.59 -2.26
CA GLY A 68 -9.00 -9.34 -3.18
C GLY A 68 -8.10 -8.17 -2.78
N ILE A 69 -8.39 -7.51 -1.66
CA ILE A 69 -7.51 -6.49 -1.08
C ILE A 69 -6.44 -7.19 -0.23
N TRP A 70 -5.21 -6.75 -0.39
CA TRP A 70 -4.06 -7.10 0.44
C TRP A 70 -3.73 -5.92 1.33
N GLN A 71 -3.51 -6.14 2.62
CA GLN A 71 -3.24 -5.09 3.58
C GLN A 71 -2.20 -5.47 4.64
N GLY A 72 -1.53 -4.48 5.20
CA GLY A 72 -0.50 -4.68 6.22
C GLY A 72 0.01 -3.35 6.76
N PHE A 73 0.85 -3.42 7.78
CA PHE A 73 1.42 -2.27 8.45
C PHE A 73 2.93 -2.45 8.54
N VAL A 74 3.69 -1.39 8.23
CA VAL A 74 5.14 -1.37 8.36
C VAL A 74 5.50 -0.33 9.41
N ALA A 75 6.00 -0.81 10.56
CA ALA A 75 6.48 0.04 11.64
C ALA A 75 7.75 0.79 11.20
N GLY A 76 7.88 2.06 11.63
CA GLY A 76 9.06 2.88 11.32
C GLY A 76 9.15 3.37 9.87
N ALA A 77 8.20 3.03 8.99
CA ALA A 77 8.07 3.68 7.69
C ALA A 77 7.68 5.16 7.88
N VAL A 78 8.35 6.06 7.17
CA VAL A 78 8.19 7.52 7.34
C VAL A 78 7.92 8.23 6.02
N GLN A 79 7.35 9.43 6.12
CA GLN A 79 7.09 10.29 4.97
C GLN A 79 8.36 10.52 4.13
N TRP A 80 8.17 10.67 2.82
CA TRP A 80 9.17 10.81 1.77
C TRP A 80 9.94 9.54 1.37
N GLN A 81 9.79 8.43 2.10
CA GLN A 81 10.35 7.16 1.65
C GLN A 81 9.63 6.64 0.41
N ARG A 82 10.40 6.00 -0.48
CA ARG A 82 9.88 5.39 -1.70
C ARG A 82 9.46 3.96 -1.44
N TYR A 83 8.44 3.51 -2.18
CA TYR A 83 7.96 2.14 -2.13
C TYR A 83 7.31 1.69 -3.45
N LYS A 84 7.17 0.37 -3.57
CA LYS A 84 6.38 -0.34 -4.58
C LYS A 84 5.70 -1.56 -3.94
N TYR A 85 4.67 -2.07 -4.58
CA TYR A 85 4.16 -3.41 -4.27
C TYR A 85 4.94 -4.44 -5.08
N ALA A 86 5.47 -5.47 -4.42
CA ALA A 86 5.96 -6.65 -5.12
C ALA A 86 4.78 -7.64 -5.23
N VAL A 87 4.33 -7.87 -6.46
CA VAL A 87 3.16 -8.71 -6.73
C VAL A 87 3.61 -10.00 -7.38
N GLN A 88 3.35 -11.13 -6.73
CA GLN A 88 3.64 -12.45 -7.26
C GLN A 88 2.47 -12.99 -8.08
N ALA A 89 2.72 -13.31 -9.35
CA ALA A 89 1.75 -13.95 -10.22
C ALA A 89 1.69 -15.47 -9.99
N GLN A 90 0.67 -16.13 -10.54
CA GLN A 90 0.53 -17.60 -10.50
C GLN A 90 1.71 -18.34 -11.16
N SER A 91 2.42 -17.70 -12.10
CA SER A 91 3.65 -18.23 -12.69
C SER A 91 4.85 -18.23 -11.73
N GLY A 92 4.72 -17.65 -10.54
CA GLY A 92 5.81 -17.41 -9.59
C GLY A 92 6.60 -16.13 -9.84
N GLN A 93 6.40 -15.45 -10.98
CA GLN A 93 7.08 -14.20 -11.30
C GLN A 93 6.64 -13.08 -10.34
N ILE A 94 7.63 -12.38 -9.76
CA ILE A 94 7.41 -11.17 -8.97
C ILE A 94 7.60 -9.95 -9.86
N THR A 95 6.63 -9.03 -9.85
CA THR A 95 6.73 -7.74 -10.54
C THR A 95 6.56 -6.60 -9.55
N LEU A 96 7.43 -5.60 -9.62
CA LEU A 96 7.29 -4.37 -8.84
C LEU A 96 6.32 -3.40 -9.51
N LYS A 97 5.30 -2.95 -8.78
CA LYS A 97 4.27 -2.04 -9.26
C LYS A 97 4.23 -0.78 -8.39
N ALA A 98 4.10 0.37 -9.04
CA ALA A 98 3.68 1.59 -8.36
C ALA A 98 2.29 1.39 -7.74
N ASP A 99 2.02 2.11 -6.66
CA ASP A 99 0.72 2.08 -6.00
C ASP A 99 -0.34 2.81 -6.84
N PRO A 100 -1.44 2.13 -7.23
CA PRO A 100 -2.53 2.78 -7.97
C PRO A 100 -3.21 3.93 -7.20
N PHE A 101 -3.07 3.95 -5.88
CA PHE A 101 -3.62 4.95 -4.94
C PHE A 101 -2.53 5.78 -4.25
N ALA A 102 -1.32 5.84 -4.85
CA ALA A 102 -0.25 6.72 -4.40
C ALA A 102 -0.73 8.18 -4.30
N ARG A 103 -0.36 8.89 -3.23
CA ARG A 103 -0.56 10.35 -3.12
C ARG A 103 0.61 11.15 -3.70
N HIS A 104 1.77 10.53 -3.81
CA HIS A 104 2.97 11.13 -4.36
C HIS A 104 3.80 10.08 -5.10
N ALA A 105 4.63 10.51 -6.04
CA ALA A 105 5.43 9.63 -6.89
C ALA A 105 6.78 10.25 -7.22
N GLU A 106 7.76 9.41 -7.53
CA GLU A 106 9.05 9.90 -8.04
C GLU A 106 8.86 10.73 -9.32
N THR A 107 9.73 11.73 -9.49
CA THR A 107 9.84 12.42 -10.77
C THR A 107 10.41 11.46 -11.81
N ARG A 108 9.89 11.53 -13.05
CA ARG A 108 10.39 10.74 -14.18
C ARG A 108 11.93 10.90 -14.30
N PRO A 109 12.70 9.82 -14.57
CA PRO A 109 12.28 8.45 -14.95
C PRO A 109 11.98 7.50 -13.79
N GLY A 110 11.98 7.97 -12.55
CA GLY A 110 11.56 7.20 -11.39
C GLY A 110 10.12 6.70 -11.53
N THR A 111 9.82 5.61 -10.83
CA THR A 111 8.53 4.91 -10.93
C THR A 111 8.02 4.41 -9.58
N ALA A 112 8.74 4.67 -8.49
CA ALA A 112 8.26 4.37 -7.17
C ALA A 112 7.18 5.36 -6.73
N SER A 113 6.27 4.87 -5.91
CA SER A 113 5.37 5.70 -5.14
C SER A 113 6.12 6.24 -3.93
N ILE A 114 5.69 7.38 -3.40
CA ILE A 114 6.32 8.03 -2.24
C ILE A 114 5.29 8.08 -1.11
N LEU A 115 5.72 7.68 0.09
CA LEU A 115 4.94 7.84 1.32
C LEU A 115 4.74 9.33 1.57
N TYR A 116 3.50 9.77 1.58
CA TYR A 116 3.17 11.18 1.71
C TYR A 116 1.82 11.33 2.39
N ASP A 117 1.74 12.23 3.37
CA ASP A 117 0.49 12.67 3.96
C ASP A 117 0.12 14.09 3.53
N ALA A 118 -0.97 14.19 2.76
CA ALA A 118 -1.47 15.46 2.26
C ALA A 118 -2.43 16.13 3.25
N ASP A 119 -2.98 15.39 4.21
CA ASP A 119 -4.06 15.87 5.06
C ASP A 119 -3.53 16.83 6.16
N GLU A 120 -2.25 16.76 6.50
CA GLU A 120 -1.59 17.62 7.51
C GLU A 120 -0.59 18.62 6.93
N ASP A 121 -0.35 18.63 5.61
CA ASP A 121 0.75 19.39 4.99
C ASP A 121 0.32 20.75 4.41
N TYR A 122 -0.98 21.10 4.44
CA TYR A 122 -1.47 22.36 3.89
C TYR A 122 -2.68 22.90 4.66
N GLU A 123 -2.57 24.16 5.11
CA GLU A 123 -3.69 24.94 5.62
C GLU A 123 -4.32 25.77 4.49
N TRP A 124 -5.64 25.65 4.33
CA TRP A 124 -6.39 26.28 3.23
C TRP A 124 -6.64 27.77 3.40
#